data_AF-A0A6N6KV75-F1
#
_entry.id   AF-A0A6N6KV75-F1
#
_cell.length_a   1.000
_cell.length_b   1.000
_cell.length_c   1.000
_cell.angle_alpha   90.00
_cell.angle_beta   90.00
_cell.angle_gamma   90.00
#
_symmetry.space_group_name_H-M   'P 1'
#
loop_
_entity.id
_entity.type
_entity.pdbx_description
1 polymer ?
#
loop_
_entity_poly.entity_id
_entity_poly.type
_entity_poly.pdbx_seq_one_letter_code
_entity_poly.pdbx_strand_id
1 'polypeptide(L)'
;MTEKTVQAYVNDGRWLARCPDCNGANPVKRGELMVCGHMSCFPGLNAMAQRIKPGLEKLPPSKWLFVNVPDLAERELTRQEAIKRGKAYEVEFPPEKEQQAIDKALRPRPVHAMHWQPGQTVKELTDLNKEMGVS
;
A
#
# COMPACT_ATOMS: atom_id res chain seq x y z
N MET A 1 -15.97 14.11 -15.68
CA MET A 1 -15.25 14.04 -14.41
C MET A 1 -13.79 13.79 -14.77
N THR A 2 -12.88 14.72 -14.49
CA THR A 2 -11.44 14.46 -14.67
C THR A 2 -11.03 13.44 -13.62
N GLU A 3 -10.83 12.19 -14.05
CA GLU A 3 -10.28 11.12 -13.23
C GLU A 3 -8.94 11.59 -12.66
N LYS A 4 -8.82 11.59 -11.32
CA LYS A 4 -7.56 11.93 -10.66
C LYS A 4 -6.75 10.65 -10.54
N THR A 5 -5.90 10.40 -11.53
CA THR A 5 -4.95 9.29 -11.52
C THR A 5 -3.69 9.68 -10.72
N VAL A 6 -3.09 8.69 -10.05
CA VAL A 6 -1.78 8.81 -9.40
C VAL A 6 -0.86 7.70 -9.87
N GLN A 7 0.42 8.00 -10.02
CA GLN A 7 1.42 7.02 -10.46
C GLN A 7 1.81 6.09 -9.32
N ALA A 8 1.83 4.78 -9.60
CA ALA A 8 2.44 3.79 -8.73
C ALA A 8 3.97 3.86 -8.81
N TYR A 9 4.65 3.58 -7.70
CA TYR A 9 6.10 3.44 -7.64
C TYR A 9 6.46 2.35 -6.62
N VAL A 10 7.70 1.86 -6.62
CA VAL A 10 8.17 0.90 -5.61
C VAL A 10 9.11 1.59 -4.64
N ASN A 11 8.85 1.42 -3.35
CA ASN A 11 9.77 1.80 -2.30
C ASN A 11 9.77 0.75 -1.20
N ASP A 12 10.97 0.35 -0.78
CA ASP A 12 11.18 -0.72 0.20
C ASP A 12 10.40 -2.00 -0.14
N GLY A 13 10.37 -2.34 -1.43
CA GLY A 13 9.72 -3.55 -1.95
C GLY A 13 8.19 -3.50 -1.95
N ARG A 14 7.59 -2.33 -1.73
CA ARG A 14 6.14 -2.15 -1.75
C ARG A 14 5.73 -1.23 -2.88
N TRP A 15 4.67 -1.61 -3.58
CA TRP A 15 3.96 -0.72 -4.50
C TRP A 15 3.20 0.34 -3.70
N LEU A 16 3.56 1.60 -3.94
CA LEU A 16 3.03 2.78 -3.27
C LEU A 16 2.52 3.79 -4.30
N ALA A 17 1.65 4.70 -3.87
CA ALA A 17 1.35 5.93 -4.59
C ALA A 17 1.32 7.12 -3.62
N ARG A 18 1.57 8.33 -4.13
CA ARG A 18 1.58 9.56 -3.34
C ARG A 18 0.21 10.21 -3.36
N CYS A 19 -0.30 10.57 -2.18
CA CYS A 19 -1.52 11.37 -2.05
C CYS A 19 -1.29 12.78 -2.63
N PRO A 20 -2.11 13.24 -3.58
CA PRO A 20 -1.96 14.59 -4.16
C PRO A 20 -2.16 15.73 -3.15
N ASP A 21 -2.87 15.47 -2.04
CA ASP A 21 -3.21 16.51 -1.06
C ASP A 21 -2.14 16.69 0.03
N CYS A 22 -1.51 15.60 0.47
CA CYS A 22 -0.55 15.63 1.60
C CYS A 22 0.80 15.01 1.28
N ASN A 23 1.01 14.52 0.06
CA ASN A 23 2.20 13.79 -0.38
C ASN A 23 2.54 12.53 0.47
N GLY A 24 1.59 12.04 1.27
CA GLY A 24 1.72 10.81 2.03
C GLY A 24 1.83 9.59 1.10
N ALA A 25 2.73 8.66 1.41
CA ALA A 25 2.85 7.41 0.68
C ALA A 25 1.82 6.39 1.18
N ASN A 26 1.06 5.80 0.27
CA ASN A 26 0.02 4.82 0.60
C ASN A 26 0.27 3.52 -0.15
N PRO A 27 0.11 2.35 0.48
CA PRO A 27 0.18 1.07 -0.22
C PRO A 27 -0.97 0.97 -1.21
N VAL A 28 -0.66 0.47 -2.40
CA VAL A 28 -1.61 0.36 -3.51
C VAL A 28 -1.57 -1.03 -4.12
N LYS A 29 -2.69 -1.42 -4.75
CA LYS A 29 -2.82 -2.66 -5.51
C LYS A 29 -3.53 -2.35 -6.83
N ARG A 30 -3.19 -3.11 -7.87
CA ARG A 30 -3.85 -2.98 -9.17
C ARG A 30 -5.34 -3.29 -9.03
N GLY A 31 -6.17 -2.45 -9.66
CA GLY A 31 -7.63 -2.58 -9.63
C GLY A 31 -8.29 -2.04 -8.36
N GLU A 32 -7.52 -1.54 -7.39
CA GLU A 32 -8.05 -0.87 -6.20
C GLU A 32 -7.85 0.66 -6.29
N LEU A 33 -8.82 1.42 -5.76
CA LEU A 33 -8.66 2.86 -5.57
C LEU A 33 -7.73 3.13 -4.39
N MET A 34 -6.79 4.08 -4.58
CA MET A 34 -6.00 4.63 -3.49
C MET A 34 -6.85 5.63 -2.70
N VAL A 35 -6.89 5.45 -1.38
CA VAL A 35 -7.40 6.45 -0.43
C VAL A 35 -6.32 6.71 0.60
N CYS A 36 -6.07 7.98 0.91
CA CYS A 36 -4.97 8.34 1.80
C CYS A 36 -5.33 8.19 3.28
N GLY A 37 -4.64 7.28 3.98
CA GLY A 37 -4.82 7.03 5.41
C GLY A 37 -4.08 8.02 6.33
N HIS A 38 -3.46 9.06 5.81
CA HIS A 38 -2.74 10.04 6.62
C HIS A 38 -3.69 10.77 7.58
N MET A 39 -3.16 11.23 8.73
CA MET A 39 -3.96 11.89 9.77
C MET A 39 -4.70 13.14 9.27
N SER A 40 -4.11 13.86 8.32
CA SER A 40 -4.70 15.05 7.71
C SER A 40 -5.71 14.75 6.58
N CYS A 41 -5.91 13.47 6.24
CA CYS A 41 -6.79 13.03 5.15
C CYS A 41 -7.91 12.15 5.71
N PHE A 42 -7.71 10.83 5.71
CA PHE A 42 -8.71 9.86 6.15
C PHE A 42 -8.12 8.88 7.17
N PRO A 43 -7.83 9.33 8.42
CA PRO A 43 -7.20 8.50 9.45
C PRO A 43 -7.99 7.24 9.80
N GLY A 44 -9.30 7.22 9.56
CA GLY A 44 -10.15 6.03 9.77
C GLY A 44 -9.71 4.80 8.97
N LEU A 45 -8.89 4.97 7.93
CA LEU A 45 -8.25 3.83 7.24
C LEU A 45 -7.26 3.04 8.11
N ASN A 46 -6.79 3.64 9.20
CA ASN A 46 -5.93 2.99 10.19
C ASN A 46 -6.72 2.51 11.41
N ALA A 47 -8.06 2.58 11.40
CA ALA A 47 -8.89 2.15 12.52
C ALA A 47 -8.60 0.70 12.90
N MET A 48 -8.54 0.45 14.20
CA MET A 48 -8.27 -0.85 14.81
C MET A 48 -9.37 -1.14 15.82
N ALA A 49 -9.84 -2.39 15.84
CA ALA A 49 -10.77 -2.90 16.81
C ALA A 49 -10.06 -3.87 17.76
N GLN A 50 -10.45 -3.88 19.03
CA GLN A 50 -10.03 -4.92 19.96
C GLN A 50 -10.92 -6.15 19.80
N ARG A 51 -10.29 -7.32 19.73
CA ARG A 51 -10.94 -8.63 19.72
C ARG A 51 -10.28 -9.54 20.73
N ILE A 52 -11.03 -10.49 21.27
CA ILE A 52 -10.48 -11.54 22.13
C ILE A 52 -9.48 -12.35 21.28
N LYS A 53 -8.34 -12.69 21.87
CA LYS A 53 -7.34 -13.53 21.22
C LYS A 53 -7.97 -14.89 20.89
N PRO A 54 -7.88 -15.36 19.63
CA PRO A 54 -8.47 -16.63 19.23
C PRO A 54 -8.13 -17.77 20.17
N GLY A 55 -9.15 -18.51 20.59
CA GLY A 55 -9.04 -19.65 21.50
C GLY A 55 -9.24 -19.33 22.98
N LEU A 56 -9.27 -18.05 23.37
CA LEU A 56 -9.50 -17.63 24.75
C LEU A 56 -10.98 -17.35 25.05
N GLU A 57 -11.87 -17.38 24.05
CA GLU A 57 -13.31 -17.13 24.20
C GLU A 57 -13.98 -18.19 25.08
N LYS A 58 -13.38 -19.37 25.20
CA LYS A 58 -13.85 -20.49 26.03
C LYS A 58 -13.42 -20.38 27.49
N LEU A 59 -12.50 -19.46 27.82
CA LEU A 59 -12.02 -19.22 29.17
C LEU A 59 -12.89 -18.17 29.88
N PRO A 60 -12.89 -18.14 31.22
CA PRO A 60 -13.55 -17.05 31.95
C PRO A 60 -12.98 -15.68 31.55
N PRO A 61 -13.79 -14.61 31.60
CA PRO A 61 -13.38 -13.26 31.17
C PRO A 61 -12.09 -12.74 31.82
N SER A 62 -11.79 -13.16 33.04
CA SER A 62 -10.55 -12.82 33.75
C SER A 62 -9.26 -13.36 33.09
N LYS A 63 -9.38 -14.26 32.11
CA LYS A 63 -8.26 -14.82 31.33
C LYS A 63 -8.25 -14.33 29.88
N TRP A 64 -9.17 -13.45 29.49
CA TRP A 64 -9.20 -12.93 28.13
C TRP A 64 -8.02 -11.98 27.90
N LEU A 65 -7.32 -12.20 26.79
CA LEU A 65 -6.35 -11.27 26.24
C LEU A 65 -6.94 -10.67 24.97
N PHE A 66 -6.73 -9.37 24.78
CA PHE A 66 -7.20 -8.67 23.60
C PHE A 66 -6.08 -8.48 22.59
N VAL A 67 -6.41 -8.62 21.32
CA VAL A 67 -5.54 -8.31 20.18
C VAL A 67 -6.19 -7.20 19.37
N ASN A 68 -5.34 -6.30 18.84
CA ASN A 68 -5.78 -5.29 17.89
C ASN A 68 -5.85 -5.91 16.50
N VAL A 69 -7.02 -5.82 15.87
CA VAL A 69 -7.24 -6.21 14.48
C VAL A 69 -7.73 -5.00 13.69
N PRO A 70 -7.54 -4.95 12.36
CA PRO A 70 -8.15 -3.92 11.52
C PRO A 70 -9.66 -3.82 11.76
N ASP A 71 -10.17 -2.60 12.01
CA ASP A 71 -11.61 -2.37 12.01
C ASP A 71 -12.10 -2.22 10.56
N LEU A 72 -12.54 -3.34 9.98
CA LEU A 72 -12.93 -3.37 8.56
C LEU A 72 -14.17 -2.51 8.28
N ALA A 73 -15.09 -2.39 9.23
CA ALA A 73 -16.31 -1.61 9.04
C ALA A 73 -15.99 -0.11 9.01
N GLU A 74 -15.23 0.39 9.97
CA GLU A 74 -14.81 1.79 10.00
C GLU A 74 -13.93 2.16 8.79
N ARG A 75 -13.03 1.25 8.40
CA ARG A 75 -12.20 1.44 7.19
C ARG A 75 -13.04 1.51 5.93
N GLU A 76 -14.09 0.69 5.80
CA GLU A 76 -14.98 0.72 4.64
C GLU A 76 -15.81 2.00 4.61
N LEU A 77 -16.41 2.40 5.73
CA LEU A 77 -17.11 3.69 5.85
C LEU A 77 -16.20 4.85 5.46
N THR A 78 -14.95 4.82 5.91
CA THR A 78 -13.94 5.82 5.55
C THR A 78 -13.65 5.82 4.04
N ARG A 79 -13.58 4.66 3.38
CA ARG A 79 -13.42 4.58 1.91
C ARG A 79 -14.61 5.19 1.19
N GLN A 80 -15.82 4.86 1.60
CA GLN A 80 -17.04 5.41 0.99
C GLN A 80 -17.10 6.93 1.11
N GLU A 81 -16.72 7.48 2.27
CA GLU A 81 -16.66 8.93 2.46
C GLU A 81 -15.57 9.57 1.58
N ALA A 82 -14.41 8.94 1.43
CA ALA A 82 -13.36 9.44 0.53
C ALA A 82 -13.81 9.44 -0.93
N ILE A 83 -14.50 8.39 -1.38
CA ILE A 83 -15.10 8.31 -2.72
C ILE A 83 -16.10 9.45 -2.92
N LYS A 84 -17.02 9.64 -1.97
CA LYS A 84 -18.03 10.71 -2.01
C LYS A 84 -17.41 12.11 -2.08
N ARG A 85 -16.26 12.31 -1.43
CA ARG A 85 -15.50 13.57 -1.46
C ARG A 85 -14.62 13.74 -2.70
N GLY A 86 -14.59 12.78 -3.62
CA GLY A 86 -13.67 12.81 -4.78
C GLY A 86 -12.20 12.75 -4.37
N LYS A 87 -11.92 12.01 -3.29
CA LYS A 87 -10.60 11.79 -2.67
C LYS A 87 -10.18 10.31 -2.69
N ALA A 88 -10.81 9.54 -3.56
CA ALA A 88 -10.35 8.24 -4.00
C ALA A 88 -9.72 8.39 -5.40
N TYR A 89 -8.56 7.78 -5.60
CA TYR A 89 -7.72 8.00 -6.76
C TYR A 89 -7.49 6.68 -7.48
N GLU A 90 -7.61 6.67 -8.80
CA GLU A 90 -7.14 5.54 -9.60
C GLU A 90 -5.62 5.52 -9.60
N VAL A 91 -5.06 4.32 -9.61
CA VAL A 91 -3.62 4.13 -9.58
C VAL A 91 -3.16 3.62 -10.93
N GLU A 92 -2.33 4.42 -11.59
CA GLU A 92 -1.67 4.02 -12.82
C GLU A 92 -0.45 3.17 -12.47
N PHE A 93 -0.55 1.89 -12.76
CA PHE A 93 0.57 0.97 -12.70
C PHE A 93 1.16 0.80 -14.11
N PRO A 94 2.47 0.50 -14.24
CA PRO A 94 3.03 0.06 -15.52
C PRO A 94 2.27 -1.18 -16.02
N PRO A 95 2.27 -1.51 -17.32
CA PRO A 95 1.65 -2.73 -17.84
C PRO A 95 1.99 -3.97 -17.01
N GLU A 96 1.06 -4.92 -16.85
CA GLU A 96 1.22 -6.06 -15.93
C GLU A 96 2.52 -6.85 -16.17
N LYS A 97 2.89 -7.06 -17.44
CA LYS A 97 4.16 -7.72 -17.81
C LYS A 97 5.38 -6.93 -17.31
N GLU A 98 5.34 -5.61 -17.39
CA GLU A 98 6.40 -4.74 -16.91
C GLU A 98 6.44 -4.72 -15.38
N GLN A 99 5.27 -4.64 -14.72
CA GLN A 99 5.17 -4.75 -13.26
C GLN A 99 5.85 -6.02 -12.73
N GLN A 100 5.55 -7.17 -13.33
CA GLN A 100 6.18 -8.45 -12.98
C GLN A 100 7.69 -8.44 -13.23
N ALA A 101 8.13 -7.79 -14.30
CA ALA A 101 9.56 -7.67 -14.61
C ALA A 101 10.30 -6.76 -13.62
N ILE A 102 9.69 -5.65 -13.18
CA ILE A 102 10.19 -4.78 -12.11
C ILE A 102 10.30 -5.57 -10.81
N ASP A 103 9.24 -6.26 -10.39
CA ASP A 103 9.23 -7.06 -9.16
C ASP A 103 10.34 -8.12 -9.19
N LYS A 104 10.51 -8.80 -10.34
CA LYS A 104 11.57 -9.80 -10.55
C LYS A 104 12.97 -9.17 -10.48
N ALA A 105 13.17 -8.00 -11.08
CA ALA A 105 14.46 -7.30 -11.07
C ALA A 105 14.83 -6.77 -9.68
N LEU A 106 13.84 -6.37 -8.86
CA LEU A 106 14.09 -5.87 -7.51
C LEU A 106 14.29 -6.98 -6.48
N ARG A 107 13.70 -8.16 -6.70
CA ARG A 107 13.71 -9.29 -5.74
C ARG A 107 15.08 -9.71 -5.18
N PRO A 108 16.19 -9.66 -5.93
CA PRO A 108 17.51 -10.01 -5.40
C PRO A 108 18.06 -8.99 -4.39
N ARG A 109 17.54 -7.75 -4.38
CA ARG A 109 18.04 -6.68 -3.53
C ARG A 109 17.56 -6.85 -2.08
N PRO A 110 18.31 -6.34 -1.09
CA PRO A 110 17.75 -6.16 0.25
C PRO A 110 16.55 -5.20 0.19
N VAL A 111 15.57 -5.40 1.08
CA VAL A 111 14.29 -4.67 1.07
C VAL A 111 14.48 -3.16 0.96
N HIS A 112 15.40 -2.58 1.74
CA HIS A 112 15.68 -1.13 1.77
C HIS A 112 16.38 -0.59 0.50
N ALA A 113 16.64 -1.43 -0.50
CA ALA A 113 17.19 -1.05 -1.80
C ALA A 113 16.23 -1.41 -2.96
N MET A 114 15.06 -1.95 -2.64
CA MET A 114 14.01 -2.28 -3.61
C MET A 114 13.22 -1.02 -3.96
N HIS A 115 13.80 -0.16 -4.80
CA HIS A 115 13.17 1.07 -5.30
C HIS A 115 13.01 1.04 -6.81
N TRP A 116 11.88 1.56 -7.28
CA TRP A 116 11.61 1.85 -8.68
C TRP A 116 10.72 3.09 -8.79
N GLN A 117 10.98 3.92 -9.79
CA GLN A 117 10.22 5.16 -10.05
C GLN A 117 9.61 5.13 -11.45
N PRO A 118 8.45 5.79 -11.67
CA PRO A 118 7.89 5.97 -13.00
C PRO A 118 8.93 6.56 -13.97
N GLY A 119 9.02 5.98 -15.17
CA GLY A 119 10.01 6.34 -16.18
C GLY A 119 11.32 5.54 -16.11
N GLN A 120 11.60 4.84 -15.00
CA GLN A 120 12.73 3.92 -14.94
C GLN A 120 12.40 2.61 -15.65
N THR A 121 13.31 2.11 -16.47
CA THR A 121 13.15 0.88 -17.23
C THR A 121 13.65 -0.34 -16.46
N VAL A 122 13.14 -1.53 -16.79
CA VAL A 122 13.65 -2.81 -16.29
C VAL A 122 15.12 -3.03 -16.66
N LYS A 123 15.55 -2.52 -17.82
CA LYS A 123 16.94 -2.60 -18.25
C LYS A 123 17.84 -1.80 -17.30
N GLU A 124 17.48 -0.56 -16.96
CA GLU A 124 18.23 0.23 -15.99
C GLU A 124 18.31 -0.45 -14.62
N LEU A 125 17.20 -1.05 -14.15
CA LEU A 125 17.22 -1.84 -12.90
C LEU A 125 18.21 -2.99 -12.97
N THR A 126 18.27 -3.68 -14.11
CA THR A 126 19.15 -4.84 -14.32
C THR A 126 20.61 -4.43 -14.46
N ASP A 127 20.88 -3.30 -15.11
CA ASP A 127 22.24 -2.76 -15.25
C ASP A 127 22.76 -2.30 -13.88
N LEU A 128 21.94 -1.59 -13.09
CA LEU A 128 22.26 -1.23 -11.70
C LEU A 128 22.51 -2.47 -10.81
N ASN A 129 21.73 -3.53 -10.99
CA ASN A 129 21.93 -4.78 -10.25
C ASN A 129 23.33 -5.37 -10.48
N LYS A 130 23.80 -5.35 -11.74
CA LYS A 130 25.14 -5.83 -12.08
C LYS A 130 26.23 -4.96 -11.44
N GLU A 131 26.07 -3.64 -11.48
CA GLU A 131 27.01 -2.70 -10.84
C GLU A 131 27.11 -2.91 -9.32
N MET A 132 25.98 -3.24 -8.68
CA MET A 132 25.92 -3.56 -7.26
C MET A 132 26.37 -5.00 -6.93
N GLY A 133 26.64 -5.85 -7.92
CA GLY A 133 26.99 -7.25 -7.72
C GLY A 133 25.83 -8.11 -7.18
N VAL A 134 24.58 -7.72 -7.46
CA VAL A 134 23.38 -8.42 -7.03
C VAL A 134 22.75 -9.11 -8.26
N SER A 135 22.80 -10.44 -8.32
CA SER A 135 22.29 -11.23 -9.46
C SER A 135 21.36 -12.36 -9.01
#